data_AF-A0A9X2WV22-F1
#
_entry.id   AF-A0A9X2WV22-F1
#
_cell.length_a   1.000
_cell.length_b   1.000
_cell.length_c   1.000
_cell.angle_alpha   90.00
_cell.angle_beta   90.00
_cell.angle_gamma   90.00
#
_symmetry.space_group_name_H-M   'P 1'
#
loop_
_entity.id
_entity.type
_entity.pdbx_description
1 polymer ?
#
loop_
_entity_poly.entity_id
_entity_poly.type
_entity_poly.pdbx_seq_one_letter_code
_entity_poly.pdbx_strand_id
1 'polypeptide(L)'
;MKKVILAIVVFYSITVGFFIGVTEHKTMFNDVKWTDVGTLLVTFLGFAFGFYTYFQWLGNKRKEDSYISAKRYLSAIDEVEENLHELAFHYNHICPTPGLLIEDKDVSIKRIEHLHNVWGNLYQSRRNLYKANRELAFWNVELVPDAKQNYDFLNQSLDNISVVSSALNSQLHHFICKDSSNMNEVIRHKERFDELQRSAYKVAQHRIDTGFKAMFRFEQ
;
A
#
# COMPACT_ATOMS: atom_id res chain seq x y z
N MET A 1 -5.69 -29.86 -6.44
CA MET A 1 -5.30 -31.22 -6.90
C MET A 1 -6.43 -32.25 -6.76
N LYS A 2 -6.94 -32.58 -5.56
CA LYS A 2 -8.01 -33.61 -5.41
C LYS A 2 -9.25 -33.41 -6.30
N LYS A 3 -9.77 -32.17 -6.41
CA LYS A 3 -10.94 -31.86 -7.25
C LYS A 3 -10.69 -32.01 -8.76
N VAL A 4 -9.47 -31.73 -9.22
CA VAL A 4 -9.08 -31.86 -10.64
C VAL A 4 -8.90 -33.33 -11.02
N ILE A 5 -8.26 -34.10 -10.14
CA ILE A 5 -8.11 -35.55 -10.32
C ILE A 5 -9.48 -36.22 -10.35
N LEU A 6 -10.40 -35.82 -9.46
CA LEU A 6 -11.77 -36.31 -9.46
C LEU A 6 -12.51 -36.00 -10.78
N ALA A 7 -12.37 -34.77 -11.30
CA ALA A 7 -12.99 -34.38 -12.57
C ALA A 7 -12.44 -35.18 -13.75
N ILE A 8 -11.12 -35.43 -13.79
CA ILE A 8 -10.49 -36.26 -14.83
C ILE A 8 -10.96 -37.71 -14.74
N VAL A 9 -11.05 -38.28 -13.53
CA VAL A 9 -11.52 -39.66 -13.31
C VAL A 9 -12.98 -39.80 -13.73
N VAL A 10 -13.85 -38.87 -13.34
CA VAL A 10 -15.27 -38.87 -13.75
C VAL A 10 -15.39 -38.76 -15.27
N PHE A 11 -14.61 -37.88 -15.90
CA PHE A 11 -14.64 -37.72 -17.35
C PHE A 11 -14.15 -38.98 -18.08
N TYR A 12 -13.11 -39.62 -17.56
CA TYR A 12 -12.59 -40.90 -18.06
C TYR A 12 -13.64 -42.02 -17.93
N SER A 13 -14.32 -42.12 -16.78
CA SER A 13 -15.39 -43.10 -16.57
C SER A 13 -16.57 -42.89 -17.52
N ILE A 14 -16.95 -41.64 -17.78
CA ILE A 14 -18.01 -41.30 -18.75
C ILE A 14 -17.58 -41.68 -20.17
N THR A 15 -16.33 -41.41 -20.55
CA THR A 15 -15.82 -41.78 -21.88
C THR A 15 -15.75 -43.28 -22.06
N VAL A 16 -15.26 -44.03 -21.06
CA VAL A 16 -15.25 -45.50 -21.10
C VAL A 16 -16.67 -46.06 -21.19
N GLY A 17 -17.61 -45.54 -20.40
CA GLY A 17 -19.02 -45.93 -20.48
C GLY A 17 -19.65 -45.63 -21.84
N PHE A 18 -19.30 -44.51 -22.46
CA PHE A 18 -19.73 -44.16 -23.82
C PHE A 18 -19.15 -45.12 -24.87
N PHE A 19 -17.87 -45.48 -24.77
CA PHE A 19 -17.24 -46.45 -25.69
C PHE A 19 -17.85 -47.85 -25.58
N ILE A 20 -18.23 -48.29 -24.37
CA ILE A 20 -18.94 -49.57 -24.16
C ILE A 20 -20.35 -49.50 -24.77
N GLY A 21 -21.08 -48.41 -24.57
CA GLY A 21 -22.42 -48.23 -25.16
C GLY A 21 -22.41 -48.17 -26.70
N VAL A 22 -21.42 -47.50 -27.30
CA VAL A 22 -21.25 -47.43 -28.76
C VAL A 22 -20.90 -48.79 -29.37
N THR A 23 -20.19 -49.66 -28.63
CA THR A 23 -19.85 -51.00 -29.12
C THR A 23 -21.02 -51.98 -29.06
N GLU A 24 -21.92 -51.87 -28.07
CA GLU A 24 -23.14 -52.69 -27.97
C GLU A 24 -24.28 -52.23 -28.90
N HIS A 25 -24.31 -50.96 -29.33
CA HIS A 25 -25.37 -50.39 -30.17
C HIS A 25 -24.86 -49.84 -31.52
N LYS A 26 -24.04 -50.62 -32.22
CA LYS A 26 -23.45 -50.27 -33.54
C LYS A 26 -24.46 -49.74 -34.57
N THR A 27 -25.69 -50.25 -34.58
CA THR A 27 -26.73 -49.86 -35.56
C THR A 27 -27.23 -48.42 -35.39
N MET A 28 -27.11 -47.81 -34.21
CA MET A 28 -27.46 -46.41 -33.96
C MET A 28 -26.34 -45.42 -34.31
N PHE A 29 -25.10 -45.88 -34.49
CA PHE A 29 -23.91 -45.03 -34.67
C PHE A 29 -23.15 -45.27 -35.99
N ASN A 30 -23.81 -45.86 -37.00
CA ASN A 30 -23.18 -46.26 -38.28
C ASN A 30 -22.50 -45.11 -39.06
N ASP A 31 -22.90 -43.85 -38.83
CA ASP A 31 -22.34 -42.68 -39.52
C ASP A 31 -21.25 -41.93 -38.72
N VAL A 32 -20.97 -42.32 -37.47
CA VAL A 32 -19.98 -41.63 -36.63
C VAL A 32 -18.60 -42.25 -36.84
N LYS A 33 -17.68 -41.50 -37.47
CA LYS A 33 -16.29 -41.97 -37.64
C LYS A 33 -15.54 -41.86 -36.32
N TRP A 34 -14.71 -42.84 -36.01
CA TRP A 34 -13.84 -42.84 -34.82
C TRP A 34 -12.94 -41.59 -34.74
N THR A 35 -12.58 -41.02 -35.88
CA THR A 35 -11.87 -39.74 -35.97
C THR A 35 -12.67 -38.61 -35.35
N ASP A 36 -14.00 -38.56 -35.53
CA ASP A 36 -14.84 -37.47 -35.00
C ASP A 36 -14.88 -37.52 -33.47
N VAL A 37 -14.97 -38.73 -32.90
CA VAL A 37 -14.89 -38.96 -31.45
C VAL A 37 -13.52 -38.57 -30.89
N GLY A 38 -12.44 -38.95 -31.58
CA GLY A 38 -11.07 -38.59 -31.19
C GLY A 38 -10.83 -37.08 -31.22
N THR A 39 -11.31 -36.41 -32.28
CA THR A 39 -11.18 -34.95 -32.43
C THR A 39 -11.97 -34.21 -31.35
N LEU A 40 -13.17 -34.69 -31.01
CA LEU A 40 -14.00 -34.13 -29.94
C LEU A 40 -13.33 -34.26 -28.57
N LEU A 41 -12.72 -35.42 -28.28
CA LEU A 41 -11.97 -35.68 -27.05
C LEU A 41 -10.75 -34.76 -26.92
N VAL A 42 -9.94 -34.64 -27.98
CA VAL A 42 -8.75 -33.76 -27.98
C VAL A 42 -9.16 -32.29 -27.86
N THR A 43 -10.21 -31.88 -28.56
CA THR A 43 -10.74 -30.50 -28.48
C THR A 43 -11.25 -30.19 -27.08
N PHE A 44 -11.97 -31.12 -26.44
CA PHE A 44 -12.44 -30.96 -25.07
C PHE A 44 -11.27 -30.86 -24.07
N LEU A 45 -10.26 -31.73 -24.19
CA LEU A 45 -9.07 -31.68 -23.32
C LEU A 45 -8.29 -30.36 -23.53
N GLY A 46 -8.16 -29.90 -24.77
CA GLY A 46 -7.57 -28.60 -25.10
C GLY A 46 -8.34 -27.44 -24.46
N PHE A 47 -9.67 -27.46 -24.55
CA PHE A 47 -10.53 -26.47 -23.88
C PHE A 47 -10.37 -26.52 -22.35
N ALA A 48 -10.40 -27.70 -21.75
CA ALA A 48 -10.25 -27.86 -20.30
C ALA A 48 -8.87 -27.38 -19.80
N PHE A 49 -7.81 -27.66 -20.56
CA PHE A 49 -6.47 -27.18 -20.27
C PHE A 49 -6.36 -25.66 -20.41
N GLY A 50 -6.90 -25.09 -21.48
CA GLY A 50 -6.95 -23.64 -21.69
C GLY A 50 -7.74 -22.93 -20.59
N PHE A 51 -8.90 -23.47 -20.22
CA PHE A 51 -9.72 -22.98 -19.12
C PHE A 51 -8.95 -23.02 -17.79
N TYR A 52 -8.35 -24.16 -17.45
CA TYR A 52 -7.56 -24.28 -16.23
C TYR A 52 -6.38 -23.29 -16.18
N THR A 53 -5.63 -23.19 -17.28
CA THR A 53 -4.48 -22.28 -17.39
C THR A 53 -4.93 -20.83 -17.23
N TYR A 54 -6.06 -20.45 -17.82
CA TYR A 54 -6.62 -19.11 -17.68
C TYR A 54 -6.98 -18.78 -16.23
N PHE A 55 -7.69 -19.66 -15.52
CA PHE A 55 -8.05 -19.42 -14.12
C PHE A 55 -6.83 -19.41 -13.19
N GLN A 56 -5.84 -20.26 -13.44
CA GLN A 56 -4.59 -20.23 -12.71
C GLN A 56 -3.83 -18.92 -12.94
N TRP A 57 -3.76 -18.46 -14.21
CA TRP A 57 -3.15 -17.18 -14.55
C TRP A 57 -3.88 -16.02 -13.88
N LEU A 58 -5.23 -15.99 -13.94
CA LEU A 58 -6.05 -14.97 -13.32
C LEU A 58 -5.84 -14.90 -11.80
N GLY A 59 -5.81 -16.06 -11.14
CA GLY A 59 -5.54 -16.15 -9.70
C GLY A 59 -4.14 -15.65 -9.33
N ASN A 60 -3.13 -15.98 -10.15
CA ASN A 60 -1.77 -15.47 -9.94
C ASN A 60 -1.67 -13.96 -10.19
N LYS A 61 -2.37 -13.43 -11.18
CA LYS A 61 -2.42 -11.98 -11.46
C LYS A 61 -3.06 -11.20 -10.32
N ARG A 62 -4.19 -11.68 -9.80
CA ARG A 62 -4.82 -11.06 -8.62
C ARG A 62 -3.89 -11.02 -7.41
N LYS A 63 -3.13 -12.09 -7.17
CA LYS A 63 -2.10 -12.12 -6.12
C LYS A 63 -1.02 -11.07 -6.37
N GLU A 64 -0.48 -11.01 -7.59
CA GLU A 64 0.53 -10.01 -7.97
C GLU A 64 0.03 -8.57 -7.71
N ASP A 65 -1.18 -8.25 -8.14
CA ASP A 65 -1.79 -6.93 -7.92
C ASP A 65 -2.00 -6.62 -6.43
N SER A 66 -2.39 -7.62 -5.63
CA SER A 66 -2.50 -7.47 -4.17
C SER A 66 -1.15 -7.14 -3.52
N TYR A 67 -0.06 -7.76 -3.97
CA TYR A 67 1.29 -7.42 -3.50
C TYR A 67 1.72 -6.02 -3.94
N ILE A 68 1.37 -5.61 -5.16
CA ILE A 68 1.65 -4.26 -5.66
C ILE A 68 0.89 -3.22 -4.81
N SER A 69 -0.37 -3.48 -4.46
CA SER A 69 -1.15 -2.61 -3.57
C SER A 69 -0.51 -2.46 -2.19
N ALA A 70 -0.08 -3.58 -1.58
CA ALA A 70 0.66 -3.57 -0.32
C ALA A 70 1.97 -2.76 -0.40
N LYS A 71 2.73 -2.89 -1.50
CA LYS A 71 3.92 -2.07 -1.74
C LYS A 71 3.59 -0.58 -1.86
N ARG A 72 2.54 -0.22 -2.59
CA ARG A 72 2.09 1.19 -2.71
C ARG A 72 1.74 1.80 -1.37
N TYR A 73 1.11 1.02 -0.48
CA TYR A 73 0.85 1.45 0.89
C TYR A 73 2.15 1.75 1.65
N LEU A 74 3.15 0.89 1.55
CA LEU A 74 4.45 1.12 2.20
C LEU A 74 5.15 2.35 1.63
N SER A 75 5.16 2.51 0.31
CA SER A 75 5.73 3.70 -0.34
C SER A 75 5.02 4.99 0.08
N ALA A 76 3.70 4.95 0.31
CA ALA A 76 2.97 6.11 0.81
C ALA A 76 3.35 6.47 2.27
N ILE A 77 3.72 5.48 3.10
CA ILE A 77 4.28 5.76 4.43
C ILE A 77 5.68 6.37 4.31
N ASP A 78 6.52 5.84 3.41
CA ASP A 78 7.88 6.38 3.17
C ASP A 78 7.81 7.85 2.72
N GLU A 79 6.90 8.17 1.81
CA GLU A 79 6.67 9.54 1.34
C GLU A 79 6.28 10.48 2.48
N VAL A 80 5.46 10.02 3.43
CA VAL A 80 5.10 10.78 4.64
C VAL A 80 6.33 11.00 5.53
N GLU A 81 7.14 9.96 5.74
CA GLU A 81 8.35 10.02 6.56
C GLU A 81 9.38 11.00 5.98
N GLU A 82 9.59 10.98 4.66
CA GLU A 82 10.51 11.87 3.96
C GLU A 82 10.11 13.34 4.13
N ASN A 83 8.83 13.67 3.91
CA ASN A 83 8.33 15.03 4.10
C ASN A 83 8.43 15.48 5.58
N LEU A 84 8.18 14.58 6.54
CA LEU A 84 8.37 14.89 7.96
C LEU A 84 9.84 15.16 8.30
N HIS A 85 10.76 14.39 7.71
CA HIS A 85 12.19 14.60 7.87
C HIS A 85 12.63 15.94 7.29
N GLU A 86 12.12 16.30 6.12
CA GLU A 86 12.40 17.58 5.47
C GLU A 86 11.90 18.76 6.33
N LEU A 87 10.66 18.70 6.86
CA LEU A 87 10.17 19.71 7.81
C LEU A 87 11.09 19.86 9.02
N ALA A 88 11.47 18.74 9.63
CA ALA A 88 12.34 18.74 10.79
C ALA A 88 13.73 19.34 10.48
N PHE A 89 14.29 19.00 9.32
CA PHE A 89 15.53 19.57 8.84
C PHE A 89 15.43 21.10 8.76
N HIS A 90 14.42 21.63 8.08
CA HIS A 90 14.26 23.09 7.96
C HIS A 90 14.00 23.77 9.31
N TYR A 91 13.19 23.15 10.18
CA TYR A 91 12.94 23.71 11.51
C TYR A 91 14.19 23.74 12.39
N ASN A 92 15.06 22.73 12.33
CA ASN A 92 16.32 22.71 13.08
C ASN A 92 17.29 23.84 12.67
N HIS A 93 17.18 24.36 11.44
CA HIS A 93 18.06 25.42 10.92
C HIS A 93 17.50 26.83 11.13
N ILE A 94 16.19 26.97 11.37
CA ILE A 94 15.54 28.29 11.51
C ILE A 94 15.08 28.58 12.95
N CYS A 95 14.81 27.55 13.74
CA CYS A 95 14.34 27.74 15.12
C CYS A 95 15.53 28.11 16.03
N PRO A 96 15.37 29.10 16.91
CA PRO A 96 16.44 29.57 17.78
C PRO A 96 16.90 28.45 18.70
N THR A 97 18.20 28.10 18.62
CA THR A 97 18.88 27.08 19.43
C THR A 97 20.24 27.62 19.84
N PRO A 98 20.75 27.33 21.06
CA PRO A 98 22.07 27.82 21.48
C PRO A 98 23.16 27.47 20.47
N GLY A 99 23.92 28.48 20.02
CA GLY A 99 25.01 28.31 19.04
C GLY A 99 24.58 28.31 17.57
N LEU A 100 23.29 28.46 17.27
CA LEU A 100 22.82 28.64 15.89
C LEU A 100 23.05 30.10 15.43
N LEU A 101 23.67 30.26 14.25
CA LEU A 101 23.79 31.57 13.61
C LEU A 101 22.42 32.00 13.08
N ILE A 102 22.01 33.24 13.39
CA ILE A 102 20.78 33.80 12.84
C ILE A 102 21.00 34.07 11.35
N GLU A 103 20.22 33.38 10.51
CA GLU A 103 20.24 33.57 9.05
C GLU A 103 19.75 34.98 8.69
N ASP A 104 20.15 35.45 7.50
CA ASP A 104 19.62 36.69 6.94
C ASP A 104 18.09 36.62 6.78
N LYS A 105 17.42 37.77 6.89
CA LYS A 105 15.96 37.87 6.85
C LYS A 105 15.38 37.34 5.54
N ASP A 106 16.00 37.64 4.40
CA ASP A 106 15.50 37.22 3.09
C ASP A 106 15.66 35.70 2.90
N VAL A 107 16.75 35.12 3.43
CA VAL A 107 16.99 33.67 3.44
C VAL A 107 15.96 32.97 4.33
N SER A 108 15.71 33.53 5.51
CA SER A 108 14.74 32.99 6.47
C SER A 108 13.31 32.99 5.92
N ILE A 109 12.91 34.05 5.20
CA ILE A 109 11.59 34.13 4.55
C ILE A 109 11.46 33.06 3.46
N LYS A 110 12.46 32.90 2.58
CA LYS A 110 12.44 31.84 1.55
C LYS A 110 12.35 30.44 2.17
N ARG A 111 12.99 30.22 3.31
CA ARG A 111 12.91 28.95 4.05
C ARG A 111 11.50 28.72 4.62
N ILE A 112 10.82 29.76 5.11
CA ILE A 112 9.42 29.67 5.55
C ILE A 112 8.48 29.36 4.37
N GLU A 113 8.71 29.94 3.20
CA GLU A 113 7.96 29.62 1.98
C GLU A 113 8.16 28.15 1.58
N HIS A 114 9.40 27.66 1.63
CA HIS A 114 9.70 26.25 1.39
C HIS A 114 9.00 25.34 2.40
N LEU A 115 9.00 25.68 3.69
CA LEU A 115 8.26 24.96 4.72
C LEU A 115 6.75 24.86 4.43
N HIS A 116 6.14 25.89 3.82
CA HIS A 116 4.75 25.81 3.39
C HIS A 116 4.54 24.82 2.24
N ASN A 117 5.48 24.76 1.28
CA ASN A 117 5.43 23.79 0.19
C ASN A 117 5.57 22.35 0.72
N VAL A 118 6.54 22.10 1.60
CA VAL A 118 6.75 20.77 2.22
C VAL A 118 5.53 20.38 3.07
N TRP A 119 4.91 21.33 3.79
CA TRP A 119 3.66 21.07 4.50
C TRP A 119 2.50 20.70 3.55
N GLY A 120 2.40 21.36 2.40
CA GLY A 120 1.45 20.99 1.35
C GLY A 120 1.70 19.59 0.78
N ASN A 121 2.98 19.23 0.58
CA ASN A 121 3.37 17.89 0.15
C ASN A 121 3.01 16.84 1.21
N LEU A 122 3.30 17.09 2.49
CA LEU A 122 2.94 16.20 3.59
C LEU A 122 1.42 15.93 3.63
N TYR A 123 0.61 16.97 3.43
CA TYR A 123 -0.84 16.81 3.35
C TYR A 123 -1.26 15.90 2.18
N GLN A 124 -0.64 16.07 1.02
CA GLN A 124 -0.89 15.24 -0.15
C GLN A 124 -0.43 13.78 0.05
N SER A 125 0.76 13.56 0.62
CA SER A 125 1.27 12.22 0.93
C SER A 125 0.41 11.49 1.95
N ARG A 126 -0.11 12.21 2.97
CA ARG A 126 -1.11 11.66 3.89
C ARG A 126 -2.39 11.24 3.18
N ARG A 127 -2.89 12.05 2.24
CA ARG A 127 -4.06 11.68 1.43
C ARG A 127 -3.79 10.45 0.56
N ASN A 128 -2.58 10.35 0.01
CA ASN A 128 -2.13 9.15 -0.72
C ASN A 128 -2.11 7.92 0.19
N LEU A 129 -1.67 8.04 1.44
CA LEU A 129 -1.70 6.97 2.43
C LEU A 129 -3.13 6.50 2.73
N TYR A 130 -4.10 7.40 2.90
CA TYR A 130 -5.51 7.04 3.03
C TYR A 130 -6.03 6.28 1.81
N LYS A 131 -5.71 6.77 0.61
CA LYS A 131 -6.12 6.12 -0.64
C LYS A 131 -5.50 4.73 -0.76
N ALA A 132 -4.21 4.57 -0.47
CA ALA A 132 -3.52 3.30 -0.52
C ALA A 132 -4.11 2.30 0.48
N ASN A 133 -4.40 2.73 1.72
CA ASN A 133 -5.06 1.87 2.71
C ASN A 133 -6.45 1.40 2.24
N ARG A 134 -7.23 2.27 1.60
CA ARG A 134 -8.53 1.89 1.02
C ARG A 134 -8.37 0.91 -0.15
N GLU A 135 -7.33 1.07 -0.96
CA GLU A 135 -7.03 0.16 -2.06
C GLU A 135 -6.63 -1.25 -1.58
N LEU A 136 -6.03 -1.39 -0.39
CA LEU A 136 -5.71 -2.70 0.17
C LEU A 136 -6.95 -3.60 0.24
N ALA A 137 -8.03 -3.09 0.83
CA ALA A 137 -9.28 -3.84 0.98
C ALA A 137 -9.90 -4.23 -0.38
N PHE A 138 -9.79 -3.35 -1.40
CA PHE A 138 -10.24 -3.68 -2.75
C PHE A 138 -9.48 -4.87 -3.36
N TRP A 139 -8.20 -5.03 -3.00
CA TRP A 139 -7.35 -6.12 -3.46
C TRP A 139 -7.32 -7.33 -2.51
N ASN A 140 -8.28 -7.45 -1.59
CA ASN A 140 -8.32 -8.51 -0.56
C ASN A 140 -7.08 -8.54 0.34
N VAL A 141 -6.50 -7.37 0.61
CA VAL A 141 -5.41 -7.20 1.56
C VAL A 141 -5.91 -6.43 2.77
N GLU A 142 -5.64 -6.96 3.95
CA GLU A 142 -5.96 -6.30 5.21
C GLU A 142 -4.70 -6.06 6.02
N LEU A 143 -4.68 -4.99 6.79
CA LEU A 143 -3.65 -4.78 7.81
C LEU A 143 -3.92 -5.69 9.00
N VAL A 144 -2.86 -6.28 9.55
CA VAL A 144 -2.92 -6.95 10.85
C VAL A 144 -3.34 -5.94 11.94
N PRO A 145 -4.07 -6.34 13.00
CA PRO A 145 -4.60 -5.40 14.00
C PRO A 145 -3.59 -4.39 14.54
N ASP A 146 -2.38 -4.82 14.85
CA ASP A 146 -1.31 -3.95 15.34
C ASP A 146 -0.90 -2.91 14.28
N ALA A 147 -0.75 -3.33 13.03
CA ALA A 147 -0.45 -2.44 11.91
C ALA A 147 -1.59 -1.45 11.62
N LYS A 148 -2.85 -1.86 11.84
CA LYS A 148 -4.02 -1.00 11.73
C LYS A 148 -4.05 0.06 12.83
N GLN A 149 -3.77 -0.31 14.07
CA GLN A 149 -3.65 0.63 15.19
C GLN A 149 -2.53 1.65 14.93
N ASN A 150 -1.39 1.19 14.44
CA ASN A 150 -0.27 2.04 14.04
C ASN A 150 -0.64 3.03 12.93
N TYR A 151 -1.41 2.59 11.94
CA TYR A 151 -1.94 3.47 10.89
C TYR A 151 -2.87 4.55 11.44
N ASP A 152 -3.78 4.19 12.36
CA ASP A 152 -4.71 5.16 12.95
C ASP A 152 -3.95 6.17 13.84
N PHE A 153 -2.98 5.70 14.63
CA PHE A 153 -2.12 6.55 15.45
C PHE A 153 -1.23 7.48 14.61
N LEU A 154 -0.66 6.99 13.50
CA LEU A 154 0.11 7.82 12.57
C LEU A 154 -0.75 8.94 12.00
N ASN A 155 -1.98 8.64 11.56
CA ASN A 155 -2.89 9.65 11.04
C ASN A 155 -3.26 10.72 12.06
N GLN A 156 -3.49 10.33 13.32
CA GLN A 156 -3.73 11.26 14.42
C GLN A 156 -2.49 12.12 14.72
N SER A 157 -1.30 11.51 14.67
CA SER A 157 -0.03 12.23 14.84
C SER A 157 0.18 13.26 13.74
N LEU A 158 -0.14 12.92 12.49
CA LEU A 158 -0.06 13.84 11.34
C LEU A 158 -1.04 15.02 11.45
N ASP A 159 -2.24 14.81 11.97
CA ASP A 159 -3.17 15.92 12.28
C ASP A 159 -2.55 16.90 13.27
N ASN A 160 -2.03 16.37 14.38
CA ASN A 160 -1.40 17.19 15.41
C ASN A 160 -0.16 17.92 14.87
N ILE A 161 0.67 17.25 14.07
CA ILE A 161 1.83 17.85 13.41
C ILE A 161 1.37 19.00 12.51
N SER A 162 0.32 18.82 11.72
CA SER A 162 -0.19 19.88 10.84
C SER A 162 -0.58 21.14 11.62
N VAL A 163 -1.25 20.99 12.77
CA VAL A 163 -1.64 22.12 13.63
C VAL A 163 -0.40 22.80 14.22
N VAL A 164 0.53 22.02 14.76
CA VAL A 164 1.76 22.55 15.40
C VAL A 164 2.66 23.22 14.37
N SER A 165 2.83 22.65 13.17
CA SER A 165 3.60 23.24 12.08
C SER A 165 3.01 24.56 11.60
N SER A 166 1.69 24.68 11.50
CA SER A 166 1.02 25.94 11.14
C SER A 166 1.26 27.03 12.20
N ALA A 167 1.13 26.67 13.49
CA ALA A 167 1.43 27.58 14.59
C ALA A 167 2.92 27.97 14.59
N LEU A 168 3.83 27.01 14.43
CA LEU A 168 5.27 27.23 14.42
C LEU A 168 5.68 28.14 13.25
N ASN A 169 5.15 27.93 12.05
CA ASN A 169 5.42 28.79 10.89
C ASN A 169 4.98 30.24 11.15
N SER A 170 3.81 30.42 11.78
CA SER A 170 3.29 31.74 12.13
C SER A 170 4.17 32.44 13.19
N GLN A 171 4.62 31.70 14.21
CA GLN A 171 5.52 32.22 15.23
C GLN A 171 6.91 32.54 14.68
N LEU A 172 7.45 31.70 13.79
CA LEU A 172 8.72 31.94 13.10
C LEU A 172 8.65 33.20 12.24
N HIS A 173 7.58 33.37 11.48
CA HIS A 173 7.40 34.59 10.68
C HIS A 173 7.35 35.84 11.58
N HIS A 174 6.64 35.79 12.71
CA HIS A 174 6.65 36.88 13.69
C HIS A 174 8.04 37.13 14.27
N PHE A 175 8.77 36.08 14.63
CA PHE A 175 10.11 36.15 15.22
C PHE A 175 11.14 36.80 14.29
N ILE A 176 11.07 36.49 12.99
CA ILE A 176 11.97 37.00 11.95
C ILE A 176 11.59 38.43 11.52
N CYS A 177 10.29 38.75 11.51
CA CYS A 177 9.81 40.05 11.00
C CYS A 177 9.59 41.13 12.08
N LYS A 178 9.41 40.75 13.35
CA LYS A 178 9.04 41.66 14.46
C LYS A 178 9.88 41.39 15.73
N ASP A 179 11.08 41.97 15.78
CA ASP A 179 11.97 42.13 16.96
C ASP A 179 12.24 40.89 17.85
N SER A 180 12.04 39.67 17.35
CA SER A 180 12.41 38.41 18.04
C SER A 180 11.83 38.22 19.45
N SER A 181 10.80 38.99 19.82
CA SER A 181 10.22 39.01 21.18
C SER A 181 9.50 37.72 21.58
N ASN A 182 9.15 36.86 20.62
CA ASN A 182 8.41 35.61 20.82
C ASN A 182 9.31 34.35 20.79
N MET A 183 10.61 34.48 21.08
CA MET A 183 11.58 33.37 21.05
C MET A 183 11.12 32.13 21.84
N ASN A 184 10.64 32.32 23.07
CA ASN A 184 10.20 31.22 23.94
C ASN A 184 9.02 30.44 23.35
N GLU A 185 8.14 31.12 22.61
CA GLU A 185 7.00 30.51 21.95
C GLU A 185 7.46 29.64 20.76
N VAL A 186 8.42 30.12 19.97
CA VAL A 186 9.02 29.34 18.89
C VAL A 186 9.68 28.06 19.43
N ILE A 187 10.45 28.17 20.51
CA ILE A 187 11.10 27.01 21.16
C ILE A 187 10.06 25.99 21.62
N ARG A 188 9.02 26.44 22.33
CA ARG A 188 7.94 25.56 22.82
C ARG A 188 7.23 24.83 21.69
N HIS A 189 6.90 25.53 20.60
CA HIS A 189 6.26 24.92 19.44
C HIS A 189 7.18 23.94 18.71
N LYS A 190 8.49 24.22 18.66
CA LYS A 190 9.50 23.32 18.09
C LYS A 190 9.66 22.04 18.90
N GLU A 191 9.75 22.14 20.23
CA GLU A 191 9.81 20.97 21.11
C GLU A 191 8.58 20.08 20.92
N ARG A 192 7.39 20.69 20.84
CA ARG A 192 6.16 19.94 20.58
C ARG A 192 6.15 19.26 19.21
N PHE A 193 6.67 19.93 18.18
CA PHE A 193 6.84 19.32 16.86
C PHE A 193 7.77 18.10 16.93
N ASP A 194 8.91 18.21 17.62
CA ASP A 194 9.89 17.12 17.74
C ASP A 194 9.33 15.90 18.48
N GLU A 195 8.53 16.11 19.53
CA GLU A 195 7.83 15.02 20.23
C GLU A 195 6.90 14.24 19.29
N LEU A 196 6.10 14.97 18.51
CA LEU A 196 5.15 14.38 17.57
C LEU A 196 5.87 13.68 16.41
N GLN A 197 6.92 14.30 15.87
CA GLN A 197 7.75 13.72 14.83
C GLN A 197 8.40 12.41 15.31
N ARG A 198 8.99 12.39 16.52
CA ARG A 198 9.55 11.16 17.11
C ARG A 198 8.50 10.08 17.29
N SER A 199 7.27 10.45 17.65
CA SER A 199 6.16 9.51 17.80
C SER A 199 5.76 8.90 16.45
N ALA A 200 5.67 9.72 15.40
CA ALA A 200 5.44 9.24 14.04
C ALA A 200 6.59 8.36 13.52
N TYR A 201 7.84 8.75 13.80
CA TYR A 201 9.03 7.98 13.42
C TYR A 201 9.08 6.59 14.07
N LYS A 202 8.67 6.47 15.35
CA LYS A 202 8.58 5.16 16.01
C LYS A 202 7.64 4.20 15.29
N VAL A 203 6.54 4.70 14.74
CA VAL A 203 5.63 3.88 13.93
C VAL A 203 6.29 3.43 12.63
N ALA A 204 6.99 4.35 11.96
CA ALA A 204 7.72 4.05 10.73
C ALA A 204 8.86 3.05 10.95
N GLN A 205 9.53 3.09 12.10
CA GLN A 205 10.56 2.12 12.47
C GLN A 205 10.00 0.75 12.87
N HIS A 206 8.94 0.73 13.67
CA HIS A 206 8.29 -0.53 14.06
C HIS A 206 7.85 -1.37 12.85
N ARG A 207 7.45 -0.69 11.76
CA ARG A 207 7.17 -1.29 10.46
C ARG A 207 8.38 -2.03 9.87
N ILE A 208 9.56 -1.41 9.90
CA ILE A 208 10.81 -1.99 9.39
C ILE A 208 11.15 -3.25 10.20
N ASP A 209 11.03 -3.17 11.53
CA ASP A 209 11.30 -4.29 12.43
C ASP A 209 10.32 -5.46 12.23
N THR A 210 9.04 -5.16 11.99
CA THR A 210 7.99 -6.17 11.80
C THR A 210 8.13 -6.90 10.46
N GLY A 211 8.54 -6.17 9.42
CA GLY A 211 8.73 -6.71 8.08
C GLY A 211 7.44 -6.95 7.31
N PHE A 212 7.57 -7.01 5.98
CA PHE A 212 6.45 -7.00 5.03
C PHE A 212 5.36 -8.05 5.32
N LYS A 213 5.75 -9.32 5.55
CA LYS A 213 4.78 -10.42 5.67
C LYS A 213 3.93 -10.37 6.93
N ALA A 214 4.45 -9.78 8.01
CA ALA A 214 3.75 -9.72 9.29
C ALA A 214 2.79 -8.52 9.39
N MET A 215 2.84 -7.59 8.44
CA MET A 215 1.95 -6.43 8.41
C MET A 215 0.62 -6.68 7.70
N PHE A 216 0.59 -7.61 6.75
CA PHE A 216 -0.55 -7.81 5.85
C PHE A 216 -1.12 -9.22 5.97
N ARG A 217 -2.44 -9.31 5.91
CA ARG A 217 -3.19 -10.55 5.66
C ARG A 217 -3.72 -10.50 4.25
N PHE A 218 -3.37 -11.51 3.46
CA PHE A 218 -3.88 -11.68 2.09
C PHE A 218 -5.02 -12.68 2.14
N GLU A 219 -6.25 -12.22 1.97
CA GLU A 219 -7.42 -13.10 1.90
C GLU A 219 -7.44 -13.79 0.52
N GLN A 220 -7.53 -15.13 0.53
CA GLN A 220 -7.54 -15.98 -0.67
C GLN A 220 -8.93 -16.05 -1.32
#